data_AF-A0A2H9SQ21-F1
#
_entry.id   AF-A0A2H9SQ21-F1
#
_cell.length_a   1.000
_cell.length_b   1.000
_cell.length_c   1.000
_cell.angle_alpha   90.00
_cell.angle_beta   90.00
_cell.angle_gamma   90.00
#
_symmetry.space_group_name_H-M   'P 1'
#
loop_
_entity.id
_entity.type
_entity.pdbx_description
1 polymer ?
#
loop_
_entity_poly.entity_id
_entity_poly.type
_entity_poly.pdbx_seq_one_letter_code
_entity_poly.pdbx_strand_id
1 'polypeptide(L)'
;MVDYARENLPLEGKLVIKSDGFVYLKVDDGYIHTLFPLLELAKKGFKEPPYFRSKDSPGAHISVFYANENVIPKEVGQTFHFTLKDIVIVHANQYESYAVLQVESPELEKLREKYGLSGQLRRHDYHISLAEKKQFQHR
;
A
#
# COMPACT_ATOMS: atom_id res chain seq x y z
N MET A 1 1.88 -14.36 11.05
CA MET A 1 1.15 -13.81 9.87
C MET A 1 2.01 -12.80 9.14
N VAL A 2 2.47 -11.75 9.81
CA VAL A 2 3.54 -10.90 9.28
C VAL A 2 4.83 -11.71 9.04
N ASP A 3 5.15 -12.66 9.93
CA ASP A 3 6.35 -13.51 9.78
C ASP A 3 6.30 -14.36 8.50
N TYR A 4 5.12 -14.91 8.17
CA TYR A 4 4.93 -15.61 6.91
C TYR A 4 5.23 -14.71 5.71
N ALA A 5 4.69 -13.48 5.70
CA ALA A 5 4.97 -12.51 4.63
C ALA A 5 6.46 -12.18 4.58
N ARG A 6 7.11 -12.01 5.74
CA ARG A 6 8.54 -11.68 5.85
C ARG A 6 9.44 -12.80 5.31
N GLU A 7 9.03 -14.05 5.47
CA GLU A 7 9.80 -15.23 5.04
C GLU A 7 9.53 -15.64 3.60
N ASN A 8 8.36 -15.30 3.05
CA ASN A 8 7.87 -15.86 1.77
C ASN A 8 7.57 -14.83 0.68
N LEU A 9 7.57 -13.52 0.98
CA LEU A 9 7.31 -12.47 0.00
C LEU A 9 8.50 -11.53 -0.14
N PRO A 10 8.73 -10.95 -1.34
CA PRO A 10 9.79 -9.97 -1.55
C PRO A 10 9.61 -8.74 -0.64
N LEU A 11 10.70 -8.31 -0.01
CA LEU A 11 10.77 -7.11 0.85
C LEU A 11 11.24 -5.88 0.06
N GLU A 12 10.91 -5.86 -1.23
CA GLU A 12 11.31 -4.85 -2.19
C GLU A 12 10.19 -4.58 -3.19
N GLY A 13 10.27 -3.44 -3.86
CA GLY A 13 9.36 -3.08 -4.93
C GLY A 13 9.98 -2.06 -5.88
N LYS A 14 9.32 -1.84 -7.02
CA LYS A 14 9.79 -0.91 -8.06
C LYS A 14 9.00 0.39 -8.02
N LEU A 15 9.69 1.53 -8.06
CA LEU A 15 9.03 2.83 -8.08
C LEU A 15 8.39 3.07 -9.45
N VAL A 16 7.08 3.35 -9.46
CA VAL A 16 6.29 3.56 -10.67
C VAL A 16 5.51 4.87 -10.53
N ILE A 17 5.36 5.58 -11.64
CA ILE A 17 4.51 6.77 -11.76
C ILE A 17 3.37 6.49 -12.74
N LYS A 18 2.16 6.90 -12.38
CA LYS A 18 0.99 6.90 -13.27
C LYS A 18 0.95 8.19 -14.09
N SER A 19 0.21 8.17 -15.19
CA SER A 19 -0.03 9.36 -16.04
C SER A 19 -0.70 10.52 -15.30
N ASP A 20 -1.40 10.24 -14.20
CA ASP A 20 -2.04 11.25 -13.33
C ASP A 20 -1.07 11.88 -12.32
N GLY A 21 0.21 11.48 -12.31
CA GLY A 21 1.22 11.97 -11.37
C GLY A 21 1.28 11.23 -10.04
N PHE A 22 0.43 10.23 -9.81
CA PHE A 22 0.52 9.37 -8.62
C PHE A 22 1.77 8.47 -8.70
N VAL A 23 2.58 8.50 -7.65
CA VAL A 23 3.79 7.69 -7.54
C VAL A 23 3.62 6.66 -6.42
N TYR A 24 3.93 5.41 -6.73
CA TYR A 24 3.81 4.30 -5.82
C TYR A 24 4.95 3.31 -6.01
N LEU A 25 5.24 2.53 -4.97
CA LEU A 25 6.09 1.37 -5.06
C LEU A 25 5.22 0.18 -5.46
N LYS A 26 5.44 -0.38 -6.66
CA LYS A 26 4.82 -1.63 -7.10
C LYS A 26 5.50 -2.78 -6.36
N VAL A 27 4.72 -3.52 -5.58
CA VAL A 27 5.16 -4.70 -4.84
C VAL A 27 4.50 -5.96 -5.40
N ASP A 28 4.93 -7.12 -4.91
CA ASP A 28 4.40 -8.42 -5.34
C ASP A 28 2.90 -8.54 -5.01
N ASP A 29 2.09 -8.95 -5.99
CA ASP A 29 0.64 -9.09 -5.83
C ASP A 29 0.27 -10.22 -4.85
N GLY A 30 1.21 -11.12 -4.56
CA GLY A 30 1.14 -12.13 -3.51
C GLY A 30 0.92 -11.55 -2.12
N TYR A 31 1.27 -10.29 -1.86
CA TYR A 31 0.88 -9.62 -0.61
C TYR A 31 -0.64 -9.61 -0.40
N ILE A 32 -1.42 -9.34 -1.45
CA ILE A 32 -2.88 -9.34 -1.34
C ILE A 32 -3.40 -10.77 -1.49
N HIS A 33 -3.02 -11.47 -2.55
CA HIS A 33 -3.59 -12.79 -2.87
C HIS A 33 -3.28 -13.86 -1.81
N THR A 34 -2.18 -13.73 -1.08
CA THR A 34 -1.83 -14.68 0.00
C THR A 34 -2.37 -14.24 1.34
N LEU A 35 -2.21 -12.97 1.71
CA LEU A 35 -2.58 -12.52 3.07
C LEU A 35 -4.09 -12.35 3.23
N PHE A 36 -4.81 -11.96 2.18
CA PHE A 36 -6.27 -11.81 2.23
C PHE A 36 -6.99 -13.09 2.69
N PRO A 37 -6.79 -14.27 2.05
CA PRO A 37 -7.40 -15.51 2.51
C PRO A 37 -6.83 -15.98 3.86
N LEU A 38 -5.52 -15.85 4.08
CA LEU A 38 -4.86 -16.33 5.30
C LEU A 38 -5.33 -15.60 6.57
N LEU A 39 -5.70 -14.31 6.45
CA LEU A 39 -6.27 -13.49 7.53
C LEU A 39 -7.78 -13.69 7.74
N GLU A 40 -8.42 -14.51 6.92
CA GLU A 40 -9.86 -14.76 6.89
C GLU A 40 -10.69 -13.46 6.77
N LEU A 41 -10.19 -12.47 6.02
CA LEU A 41 -10.80 -11.15 5.93
C LEU A 41 -12.20 -11.19 5.31
N ALA A 42 -12.45 -12.11 4.38
CA ALA A 42 -13.78 -12.36 3.82
C ALA A 42 -14.82 -12.70 4.90
N LYS A 43 -14.48 -13.54 5.89
CA LYS A 43 -15.38 -13.89 7.00
C LYS A 43 -15.70 -12.70 7.90
N LYS A 44 -14.80 -11.69 7.92
CA LYS A 44 -14.97 -10.43 8.66
C LYS A 44 -15.73 -9.36 7.86
N GLY A 45 -16.20 -9.70 6.66
CA GLY A 45 -16.96 -8.82 5.76
C GLY A 45 -16.09 -7.84 4.96
N PHE A 46 -14.78 -8.08 4.88
CA PHE A 46 -13.90 -7.34 3.96
C PHE A 46 -13.91 -7.99 2.57
N LYS A 47 -13.51 -7.21 1.58
CA LYS A 47 -13.33 -7.63 0.19
C LYS A 47 -11.94 -7.26 -0.27
N GLU A 48 -11.39 -8.03 -1.22
CA GLU A 48 -10.16 -7.63 -1.89
C GLU A 48 -10.32 -6.25 -2.51
N PRO A 49 -9.29 -5.40 -2.43
CA PRO A 49 -9.36 -4.09 -3.03
C PRO A 49 -9.53 -4.23 -4.55
N PRO A 50 -10.16 -3.26 -5.22
CA PRO A 50 -10.47 -3.32 -6.66
C PRO A 50 -9.23 -3.18 -7.56
N TYR A 51 -8.02 -3.48 -7.06
CA TYR A 51 -6.74 -3.25 -7.74
C TYR A 51 -6.38 -4.30 -8.79
N PHE A 52 -7.25 -5.27 -9.04
CA PHE A 52 -7.06 -6.33 -10.05
C PHE A 52 -8.15 -6.32 -11.13
N ARG A 53 -8.97 -5.27 -11.18
CA ARG A 53 -10.13 -5.20 -12.09
C ARG A 53 -9.79 -4.74 -13.51
N SER A 54 -8.62 -4.15 -13.72
CA SER A 54 -8.15 -3.73 -15.05
C SER A 54 -6.63 -3.89 -15.18
N LYS A 55 -6.13 -3.94 -16.42
CA LYS A 55 -4.69 -3.98 -16.72
C LYS A 55 -3.93 -2.75 -16.20
N ASP A 56 -4.62 -1.63 -16.06
CA ASP A 56 -4.05 -0.36 -15.58
C ASP A 56 -4.12 -0.20 -14.05
N SER A 57 -4.67 -1.20 -13.36
CA SER A 57 -4.75 -1.17 -11.91
C SER A 57 -3.37 -1.46 -11.31
N PRO A 58 -2.98 -0.75 -10.23
CA PRO A 58 -1.63 -0.86 -9.66
C PRO A 58 -1.35 -2.22 -9.01
N GLY A 59 -2.38 -3.05 -8.75
CA GLY A 59 -2.26 -4.24 -7.90
C GLY A 59 -1.83 -3.86 -6.48
N ALA A 60 -1.07 -4.75 -5.82
CA ALA A 60 -0.44 -4.45 -4.54
C ALA A 60 0.60 -3.33 -4.68
N HIS A 61 0.51 -2.32 -3.81
CA HIS A 61 1.39 -1.16 -3.87
C HIS A 61 1.53 -0.46 -2.52
N ILE A 62 2.59 0.35 -2.41
CA ILE A 62 2.81 1.31 -1.32
C ILE A 62 2.73 2.72 -1.91
N SER A 63 1.88 3.59 -1.38
CA SER A 63 1.78 4.99 -1.85
C SER A 63 3.02 5.78 -1.45
N VAL A 64 3.66 6.47 -2.41
CA VAL A 64 4.90 7.24 -2.15
C VAL A 64 4.69 8.74 -2.37
N PHE A 65 4.08 9.16 -3.48
CA PHE A 65 3.67 10.55 -3.71
C PHE A 65 2.25 10.60 -4.27
N TYR A 66 1.40 11.45 -3.69
CA TYR A 66 0.08 11.74 -4.24
C TYR A 66 0.21 12.67 -5.45
N ALA A 67 -0.72 12.54 -6.40
CA ALA A 67 -0.76 13.37 -7.61
C ALA A 67 -0.75 14.88 -7.30
N ASN A 68 -1.41 15.31 -6.23
CA ASN A 68 -1.45 16.71 -5.81
C ASN A 68 -0.15 17.24 -5.19
N GLU A 69 0.83 16.37 -4.90
CA GLU A 69 2.17 16.77 -4.46
C GLU A 69 3.03 17.24 -5.65
N ASN A 70 2.61 16.96 -6.89
CA ASN A 70 3.26 17.38 -8.15
C ASN A 70 4.76 17.02 -8.24
N VAL A 71 5.14 15.87 -7.66
CA VAL A 71 6.51 15.35 -7.71
C VAL A 71 6.66 14.33 -8.83
N ILE A 72 7.66 14.54 -9.69
CA ILE A 72 8.08 13.56 -10.70
C ILE A 72 9.50 13.11 -10.34
N PRO A 73 9.66 12.00 -9.60
CA PRO A 73 10.96 11.60 -9.11
C PRO A 73 11.83 11.04 -10.26
N LYS A 74 13.12 11.39 -10.26
CA LYS A 74 14.11 10.83 -11.21
C LYS A 74 14.38 9.35 -10.95
N GLU A 75 14.01 8.86 -9.78
CA GLU A 75 14.19 7.50 -9.30
C GLU A 75 13.11 6.53 -9.80
N VAL A 76 12.17 6.99 -10.65
CA VAL A 76 11.20 6.09 -11.29
C VAL A 76 11.94 4.95 -11.99
N GLY A 77 11.49 3.72 -11.72
CA GLY A 77 12.11 2.50 -12.21
C GLY A 77 13.18 1.90 -11.29
N GLN A 78 13.59 2.59 -10.23
CA GLN A 78 14.49 2.02 -9.21
C GLN A 78 13.76 1.10 -8.24
N THR A 79 14.49 0.16 -7.67
CA THR A 79 14.02 -0.73 -6.61
C THR A 79 14.26 -0.09 -5.25
N PHE A 80 13.27 -0.18 -4.36
CA PHE A 80 13.36 0.25 -2.97
C PHE A 80 13.02 -0.91 -2.04
N HIS A 81 13.71 -0.96 -0.90
CA HIS A 81 13.52 -1.98 0.12
C HIS A 81 12.68 -1.45 1.28
N PHE A 82 11.99 -2.35 1.95
CA PHE A 82 11.15 -2.04 3.10
C PHE A 82 11.12 -3.20 4.09
N THR A 83 10.69 -2.93 5.32
CA THR A 83 10.46 -3.94 6.35
C THR A 83 8.99 -3.98 6.74
N LEU A 84 8.51 -5.16 7.12
CA LEU A 84 7.12 -5.35 7.54
C LEU A 84 6.99 -5.17 9.05
N LYS A 85 6.04 -4.32 9.48
CA LYS A 85 5.69 -4.10 10.89
C LYS A 85 4.55 -5.02 11.34
N ASP A 86 3.32 -4.57 11.11
CA ASP A 86 2.10 -5.15 11.65
C ASP A 86 0.95 -5.02 10.66
N ILE A 87 -0.05 -5.89 10.84
CA ILE A 87 -1.30 -5.83 10.08
C ILE A 87 -2.37 -5.23 11.00
N VAL A 88 -2.94 -4.10 10.59
CA VAL A 88 -3.91 -3.35 11.38
C VAL A 88 -5.17 -3.08 10.59
N ILE A 89 -6.27 -2.86 11.30
CA ILE A 89 -7.52 -2.38 10.72
C ILE A 89 -7.60 -0.87 10.97
N VAL A 90 -7.62 -0.09 9.89
CA VAL A 90 -7.79 1.36 9.93
C VAL A 90 -9.23 1.70 9.61
N HIS A 91 -9.88 2.44 10.50
CA HIS A 91 -11.22 2.99 10.27
C HIS A 91 -11.08 4.37 9.63
N ALA A 92 -11.30 4.47 8.31
CA ALA A 92 -11.23 5.75 7.61
C ALA A 92 -12.42 6.65 7.97
N ASN A 93 -13.59 6.05 8.20
CA ASN A 93 -14.78 6.68 8.73
C ASN A 93 -15.73 5.61 9.29
N GLN A 94 -16.91 6.02 9.75
CA GLN A 94 -17.95 5.14 10.31
C GLN A 94 -18.44 4.02 9.36
N TYR A 95 -18.20 4.14 8.04
CA TYR A 95 -18.66 3.19 7.03
C TYR A 95 -17.53 2.48 6.30
N GLU A 96 -16.30 2.98 6.38
CA GLU A 96 -15.17 2.45 5.62
C GLU A 96 -14.03 2.04 6.54
N SER A 97 -13.60 0.79 6.41
CA SER A 97 -12.46 0.23 7.11
C SER A 97 -11.52 -0.48 6.15
N TYR A 98 -10.23 -0.38 6.40
CA TYR A 98 -9.18 -0.96 5.56
C TYR A 98 -8.33 -1.89 6.41
N ALA A 99 -8.08 -3.10 5.94
CA ALA A 99 -7.03 -3.95 6.49
C ALA A 99 -5.73 -3.62 5.75
N VAL A 100 -4.72 -3.18 6.47
CA VAL A 100 -3.45 -2.73 5.88
C VAL A 100 -2.27 -3.40 6.56
N LEU A 101 -1.23 -3.71 5.79
CA LEU A 101 0.07 -4.13 6.29
C LEU A 101 0.97 -2.89 6.37
N GLN A 102 1.31 -2.47 7.57
CA GLN A 102 2.22 -1.36 7.81
C GLN A 102 3.66 -1.77 7.50
N VAL A 103 4.40 -0.86 6.88
CA VAL A 103 5.78 -1.08 6.46
C VAL A 103 6.63 0.14 6.81
N GLU A 104 7.92 -0.09 7.06
CA GLU A 104 8.93 0.96 7.21
C GLU A 104 9.85 0.92 6.00
N SER A 105 10.20 2.09 5.48
CA SER A 105 11.19 2.20 4.42
C SER A 105 11.98 3.48 4.59
N PRO A 106 13.15 3.42 5.26
CA PRO A 106 14.05 4.56 5.35
C PRO A 106 14.49 5.08 3.98
N GLU A 107 14.50 4.22 2.95
CA GLU A 107 14.81 4.62 1.57
C GLU A 107 13.69 5.50 0.97
N LEU A 108 12.42 5.16 1.18
CA LEU A 108 11.29 5.98 0.73
C LEU A 108 11.17 7.28 1.53
N GLU A 109 11.47 7.26 2.84
CA GLU A 109 11.52 8.48 3.66
C GLU A 109 12.56 9.46 3.10
N LYS A 110 13.79 8.99 2.88
CA LYS A 110 14.86 9.80 2.25
C LYS A 110 14.47 10.29 0.87
N LEU A 111 13.77 9.47 0.08
CA LEU A 111 13.26 9.87 -1.22
C LEU A 111 12.30 11.06 -1.08
N ARG A 112 11.31 11.00 -0.18
CA ARG A 112 10.37 12.10 0.03
C ARG A 112 11.08 13.37 0.54
N GLU A 113 12.01 13.22 1.47
CA GLU A 113 12.81 14.33 2.01
C GLU A 113 13.65 15.01 0.95
N LYS A 114 14.20 14.25 -0.01
CA LYS A 114 14.94 14.79 -1.16
C LYS A 114 14.11 15.75 -2.00
N TYR A 115 12.79 15.58 -2.06
CA TYR A 115 11.86 16.46 -2.76
C TYR A 115 11.20 17.50 -1.83
N GLY A 116 11.75 17.72 -0.62
CA GLY A 116 11.28 18.74 0.31
C GLY A 116 9.98 18.41 1.03
N LEU A 117 9.55 17.14 1.01
CA LEU A 117 8.37 16.66 1.72
C LEU A 117 8.76 16.02 3.05
N SER A 118 7.79 15.82 3.94
CA SER A 118 7.99 14.98 5.11
C SER A 118 8.27 13.53 4.68
N GLY A 119 9.21 12.87 5.35
CA GLY A 119 9.54 11.46 5.12
C GLY A 119 8.33 10.52 5.23
N GLN A 120 7.36 10.86 6.08
CA GLN A 120 6.10 10.12 6.22
C GLN A 120 5.00 10.67 5.32
N LEU A 121 4.19 9.75 4.80
CA LEU A 121 2.98 10.08 4.06
C LEU A 121 1.87 10.49 5.05
N ARG A 122 1.52 11.79 5.09
CA ARG A 122 0.45 12.33 5.97
C ARG A 122 0.58 11.95 7.46
N ARG A 123 1.80 11.77 7.98
CA ARG A 123 2.11 11.34 9.36
C ARG A 123 1.62 9.93 9.73
N HIS A 124 1.49 9.06 8.73
CA HIS A 124 1.23 7.65 8.93
C HIS A 124 2.36 6.81 8.33
N ASP A 125 2.54 5.62 8.87
CA ASP A 125 3.43 4.62 8.29
C ASP A 125 2.97 4.30 6.86
N TYR A 126 3.95 4.01 6.01
CA TYR A 126 3.68 3.41 4.70
C TYR A 126 2.92 2.11 4.90
N HIS A 127 2.09 1.76 3.93
CA HIS A 127 1.31 0.53 4.04
C HIS A 127 0.93 -0.04 2.68
N ILE A 128 0.65 -1.34 2.69
CA ILE A 128 0.03 -2.09 1.60
C ILE A 128 -1.42 -2.35 2.01
N SER A 129 -2.38 -1.89 1.19
CA SER A 129 -3.80 -2.17 1.41
C SER A 129 -4.13 -3.61 1.02
N LEU A 130 -4.54 -4.42 2.00
CA LEU A 130 -4.86 -5.83 1.83
C LEU A 130 -6.35 -6.06 1.55
N ALA A 131 -7.22 -5.24 2.13
CA ALA A 131 -8.66 -5.35 1.97
C ALA A 131 -9.41 -4.06 2.32
N GLU A 132 -10.60 -3.91 1.77
CA GLU A 132 -11.54 -2.85 2.11
C GLU A 132 -12.89 -3.43 2.59
N LYS A 133 -13.52 -2.74 3.54
CA LYS A 133 -14.86 -3.02 4.02
C LYS A 133 -15.67 -1.74 3.96
N LYS A 134 -16.74 -1.75 3.17
CA LYS A 134 -17.71 -0.66 3.07
C LYS A 134 -19.05 -1.12 3.62
N GLN A 135 -19.55 -0.43 4.63
CA GLN A 135 -20.90 -0.63 5.15
C GLN A 135 -21.84 0.31 4.39
N PHE A 136 -22.71 -0.25 3.54
CA PHE A 136 -23.74 0.54 2.87
C PHE A 136 -24.81 0.93 3.87
N GLN A 137 -25.15 2.22 3.95
CA GLN A 137 -26.40 2.63 4.61
C GLN A 137 -27.57 2.00 3.85
N HIS A 138 -28.37 1.15 4.52
CA HIS A 138 -29.77 1.00 4.12
C HIS A 138 -30.45 2.33 4.49
N ARG A 139 -30.73 3.14 3.48
CA ARG A 139 -31.73 4.21 3.58
C ARG A 139 -33.09 3.64 3.21
#